data_AF-A0A9X0YAY1-F1
#
_entry.id   AF-A0A9X0YAY1-F1
#
_cell.length_a   1.000
_cell.length_b   1.000
_cell.length_c   1.000
_cell.angle_alpha   90.00
_cell.angle_beta   90.00
_cell.angle_gamma   90.00
#
_symmetry.space_group_name_H-M   'P 1'
#
loop_
_entity.id
_entity.type
_entity.pdbx_description
1 polymer ?
#
loop_
_entity_poly.entity_id
_entity_poly.type
_entity_poly.pdbx_seq_one_letter_code
_entity_poly.pdbx_strand_id
1 'polypeptide(L)'
;MNLKLLTLQESDASVLTEGVRIRQLSHHITQIFMALLPKIEINGSSKIVVSLGPRGDEDLFDNVLGVTNIFVEHFDFKKLLTLDRFNQDKQLLEELRQALVAIATKKESNSKVVDVINSTAEAVLKTHFELETPIKKLSKSSKNKKHKINVYRILNAAVGEGWYCEEQSEITNKIWMHELPGFIDRSDLFKSAEINETSYQIKNRMGKVVFEVSF
;
A
#
# COMPACT_ATOMS: atom_id res chain seq x y z
N MET A 1 -1.56 15.60 13.44
CA MET A 1 -0.55 14.55 13.14
C MET A 1 -0.59 14.22 11.65
N ASN A 2 0.56 13.86 11.05
CA ASN A 2 0.58 13.39 9.66
C ASN A 2 -0.01 11.98 9.54
N LEU A 3 -0.73 11.72 8.44
CA LEU A 3 -1.23 10.39 8.10
C LEU A 3 -0.06 9.41 7.87
N LYS A 4 -0.14 8.23 8.50
CA LYS A 4 0.86 7.17 8.39
C LYS A 4 0.28 5.84 7.90
N LEU A 5 -0.99 5.60 8.19
CA LEU A 5 -1.68 4.38 7.80
C LEU A 5 -3.06 4.72 7.25
N LEU A 6 -3.34 4.19 6.07
CA LEU A 6 -4.63 4.28 5.41
C LEU A 6 -5.10 2.86 5.12
N THR A 7 -6.35 2.56 5.43
CA THR A 7 -6.95 1.25 5.17
C THR A 7 -8.33 1.45 4.59
N LEU A 8 -8.60 0.72 3.50
CA LEU A 8 -9.93 0.52 2.94
C LEU A 8 -10.27 -0.95 3.17
N GLN A 9 -11.43 -1.22 3.75
CA GLN A 9 -11.84 -2.57 4.10
C GLN A 9 -13.37 -2.69 4.07
N GLU A 10 -13.87 -3.91 4.15
CA GLU A 10 -15.27 -4.18 4.47
C GLU A 10 -15.56 -3.89 5.95
N SER A 11 -16.79 -3.48 6.26
CA SER A 11 -17.30 -3.48 7.64
C SER A 11 -17.61 -4.90 8.11
N ASP A 12 -17.59 -5.13 9.42
CA ASP A 12 -17.86 -6.43 10.03
C ASP A 12 -19.31 -6.88 9.79
N ALA A 13 -20.25 -5.94 9.67
CA ALA A 13 -21.65 -6.21 9.37
C ALA A 13 -21.91 -6.47 7.87
N SER A 14 -20.90 -6.33 7.00
CA SER A 14 -21.03 -6.61 5.57
C SER A 14 -20.97 -8.10 5.29
N VAL A 15 -22.06 -8.66 4.77
CA VAL A 15 -22.09 -10.05 4.29
C VAL A 15 -21.47 -10.12 2.90
N LEU A 16 -20.16 -10.38 2.85
CA LEU A 16 -19.46 -10.71 1.61
C LEU A 16 -19.56 -12.20 1.29
N THR A 17 -19.53 -12.55 0.01
CA THR A 17 -19.36 -13.94 -0.43
C THR A 17 -18.02 -14.48 0.08
N GLU A 18 -17.99 -15.77 0.41
CA GLU A 18 -16.74 -16.44 0.82
C GLU A 18 -15.59 -16.16 -0.16
N GLY A 19 -14.43 -15.77 0.38
CA GLY A 19 -13.21 -15.53 -0.39
C GLY A 19 -12.98 -14.08 -0.85
N VAL A 20 -14.00 -13.21 -0.82
CA VAL A 20 -13.80 -11.78 -1.13
C VAL A 20 -13.40 -11.02 0.13
N ARG A 21 -12.21 -10.42 0.10
CA ARG A 21 -11.70 -9.54 1.17
C ARG A 21 -11.36 -8.19 0.57
N ILE A 22 -12.18 -7.17 0.81
CA ILE A 22 -11.95 -5.82 0.27
C ILE A 22 -10.59 -5.32 0.70
N ARG A 23 -10.21 -5.56 1.96
CA ARG A 23 -8.90 -5.19 2.47
C ARG A 23 -7.74 -5.72 1.63
N GLN A 24 -7.83 -6.95 1.12
CA GLN A 24 -6.82 -7.51 0.22
C GLN A 24 -6.93 -6.90 -1.18
N LEU A 25 -8.14 -6.75 -1.69
CA LEU A 25 -8.41 -6.15 -3.00
C LEU A 25 -7.91 -4.70 -3.09
N SER A 26 -7.98 -3.92 -2.02
CA SER A 26 -7.58 -2.50 -2.00
C SER A 26 -6.18 -2.25 -1.44
N HIS A 27 -5.43 -3.30 -1.06
CA HIS A 27 -4.12 -3.14 -0.42
C HIS A 27 -3.19 -2.28 -1.27
N HIS A 28 -2.96 -2.68 -2.54
CA HIS A 28 -2.09 -1.93 -3.45
C HIS A 28 -2.59 -0.50 -3.66
N ILE A 29 -3.91 -0.27 -3.79
CA ILE A 29 -4.51 1.06 -3.95
C ILE A 29 -4.12 1.98 -2.79
N THR A 30 -4.35 1.52 -1.55
CA THR A 30 -4.02 2.32 -0.36
C THR A 30 -2.53 2.56 -0.21
N GLN A 31 -1.69 1.58 -0.56
CA GLN A 31 -0.23 1.71 -0.50
C GLN A 31 0.32 2.65 -1.56
N ILE A 32 -0.17 2.58 -2.81
CA ILE A 32 0.20 3.51 -3.88
C ILE A 32 -0.25 4.93 -3.51
N PHE A 33 -1.48 5.08 -3.00
CA PHE A 33 -1.98 6.37 -2.53
C PHE A 33 -1.07 6.95 -1.45
N MET A 34 -0.72 6.16 -0.42
CA MET A 34 0.19 6.60 0.65
C MET A 34 1.61 6.88 0.17
N ALA A 35 2.09 6.19 -0.87
CA ALA A 35 3.41 6.43 -1.46
C ALA A 35 3.47 7.75 -2.24
N LEU A 36 2.36 8.16 -2.86
CA LEU A 36 2.25 9.40 -3.65
C LEU A 36 1.76 10.60 -2.84
N LEU A 37 1.09 10.36 -1.71
CA LEU A 37 0.55 11.40 -0.84
C LEU A 37 1.70 12.19 -0.16
N PRO A 38 1.79 13.52 -0.34
CA PRO A 38 2.74 14.32 0.44
C PRO A 38 2.37 14.28 1.93
N LYS A 39 3.34 14.62 2.79
CA LYS A 39 3.08 14.69 4.23
C LYS A 39 2.03 15.77 4.52
N ILE A 40 0.83 15.33 4.90
CA ILE A 40 -0.29 16.19 5.23
C ILE A 40 -0.99 15.72 6.51
N GLU A 41 -1.69 16.67 7.13
CA GLU A 41 -2.63 16.44 8.20
C GLU A 41 -4.05 16.61 7.64
N ILE A 42 -4.89 15.57 7.76
CA ILE A 42 -6.27 15.60 7.25
C ILE A 42 -7.24 16.05 8.35
N ASN A 43 -7.30 15.32 9.46
CA ASN A 43 -8.11 15.67 10.64
C ASN A 43 -7.37 15.46 11.96
N GLY A 44 -6.04 15.54 11.92
CA GLY A 44 -5.18 15.26 13.08
C GLY A 44 -4.85 13.79 13.31
N SER A 45 -5.41 12.87 12.52
CA SER A 45 -5.22 11.43 12.70
C SER A 45 -3.98 10.90 11.99
N SER A 46 -3.27 9.99 12.65
CA SER A 46 -2.15 9.24 12.06
C SER A 46 -2.59 7.94 11.38
N LYS A 47 -3.80 7.47 11.69
CA LYS A 47 -4.44 6.30 11.06
C LYS A 47 -5.87 6.66 10.65
N ILE A 48 -6.22 6.34 9.41
CA ILE A 48 -7.59 6.44 8.90
C ILE A 48 -8.00 5.07 8.38
N VAL A 49 -9.17 4.61 8.81
CA VAL A 49 -9.85 3.42 8.30
C VAL A 49 -11.15 3.87 7.63
N VAL A 50 -11.34 3.43 6.39
CA VAL A 50 -12.59 3.59 5.64
C VAL A 50 -13.18 2.19 5.50
N SER A 51 -14.29 1.95 6.18
CA SER A 51 -15.04 0.70 6.12
C SER A 51 -16.19 0.84 5.13
N LEU A 52 -16.26 -0.05 4.15
CA LEU A 52 -17.34 -0.12 3.18
C LEU A 52 -18.47 -0.99 3.74
N GLY A 53 -19.72 -0.54 3.58
CA GLY A 53 -20.92 -1.22 4.04
C GLY A 53 -21.43 -0.73 5.41
N PRO A 54 -22.53 -1.31 5.90
CA PRO A 54 -23.22 -0.83 7.10
C PRO A 54 -22.32 -0.93 8.33
N ARG A 55 -22.42 0.06 9.22
CA ARG A 55 -21.63 0.12 10.45
C ARG A 55 -21.87 -1.06 11.40
N GLY A 56 -23.12 -1.50 11.52
CA GLY A 56 -23.51 -2.46 12.57
C GLY A 56 -23.15 -1.94 13.97
N ASP A 57 -22.47 -2.78 14.75
CA ASP A 57 -22.04 -2.50 16.12
C ASP A 57 -20.65 -1.83 16.22
N GLU A 58 -19.97 -1.59 15.08
CA GLU A 58 -18.65 -0.97 15.09
C GLU A 58 -18.71 0.50 15.49
N ASP A 59 -17.72 0.96 16.26
CA ASP A 59 -17.64 2.34 16.68
C ASP A 59 -17.18 3.27 15.54
N LEU A 60 -17.86 4.42 15.42
CA LEU A 60 -17.43 5.54 14.59
C LEU A 60 -16.54 6.45 15.42
N PHE A 61 -15.32 6.71 14.92
CA PHE A 61 -14.36 7.57 15.61
C PHE A 61 -13.84 8.66 14.68
N ASP A 62 -13.77 9.89 15.18
CA ASP A 62 -13.21 11.03 14.48
C ASP A 62 -12.09 11.62 15.33
N ASN A 63 -10.85 11.33 14.96
CA ASN A 63 -9.63 11.74 15.66
C ASN A 63 -9.53 11.26 17.13
N VAL A 64 -10.23 10.19 17.52
CA VAL A 64 -10.11 9.64 18.87
C VAL A 64 -8.76 8.92 19.00
N LEU A 65 -7.94 9.37 19.96
CA LEU A 65 -6.56 8.88 20.15
C LEU A 65 -5.70 8.92 18.88
N GLY A 66 -5.95 9.89 17.98
CA GLY A 66 -5.23 10.03 16.72
C GLY A 66 -5.62 9.01 15.65
N VAL A 67 -6.79 8.38 15.77
CA VAL A 67 -7.36 7.43 14.82
C VAL A 67 -8.73 7.91 14.34
N THR A 68 -9.04 7.65 13.08
CA THR A 68 -10.38 7.87 12.50
C THR A 68 -10.89 6.59 11.84
N ASN A 69 -12.16 6.29 12.07
CA ASN A 69 -12.88 5.19 11.43
C ASN A 69 -14.21 5.73 10.90
N ILE A 70 -14.45 5.61 9.60
CA ILE A 70 -15.67 6.07 8.93
C ILE A 70 -16.27 4.97 8.06
N PHE A 71 -17.57 5.08 7.80
CA PHE A 71 -18.34 4.07 7.08
C PHE A 71 -18.94 4.65 5.80
N VAL A 72 -18.81 3.90 4.70
CA VAL A 72 -19.53 4.13 3.45
C VAL A 72 -20.69 3.14 3.39
N GLU A 73 -21.80 3.49 4.05
CA GLU A 73 -22.87 2.52 4.37
C GLU A 73 -23.61 1.97 3.14
N HIS A 74 -23.65 2.72 2.04
CA HIS A 74 -24.40 2.37 0.83
C HIS A 74 -23.53 1.78 -0.29
N PHE A 75 -22.38 1.21 0.06
CA PHE A 75 -21.49 0.61 -0.92
C PHE A 75 -22.10 -0.65 -1.56
N ASP A 76 -22.19 -0.67 -2.89
CA ASP A 76 -22.74 -1.82 -3.64
C ASP A 76 -21.65 -2.83 -4.00
N PHE A 77 -21.45 -3.79 -3.10
CA PHE A 77 -20.50 -4.90 -3.30
C PHE A 77 -20.84 -5.76 -4.51
N LYS A 78 -22.13 -5.97 -4.80
CA LYS A 78 -22.54 -6.82 -5.94
C LYS A 78 -22.11 -6.17 -7.24
N LYS A 79 -22.37 -4.87 -7.37
CA LYS A 79 -21.91 -4.08 -8.53
C LYS A 79 -20.39 -4.10 -8.64
N LEU A 80 -19.66 -3.86 -7.55
CA LEU A 80 -18.18 -3.92 -7.57
C LEU A 80 -17.69 -5.26 -8.16
N LEU A 81 -18.23 -6.38 -7.67
CA LEU A 81 -17.80 -7.71 -8.07
C LEU A 81 -18.14 -8.06 -9.52
N THR A 82 -19.04 -7.33 -10.17
CA THR A 82 -19.35 -7.50 -11.61
C THR A 82 -18.38 -6.78 -12.54
N LEU A 83 -17.58 -5.86 -12.01
CA LEU A 83 -16.60 -5.08 -12.79
C LEU A 83 -15.33 -5.89 -13.04
N ASP A 84 -14.62 -5.58 -14.12
CA ASP A 84 -13.24 -6.03 -14.29
C ASP A 84 -12.31 -5.40 -13.26
N ARG A 85 -11.10 -5.97 -13.11
CA ARG A 85 -10.13 -5.58 -12.08
C ARG A 85 -9.78 -4.10 -12.09
N PHE A 86 -9.61 -3.50 -13.27
CA PHE A 86 -9.24 -2.09 -13.38
C PHE A 86 -10.38 -1.18 -12.93
N ASN A 87 -11.62 -1.51 -13.32
CA ASN A 87 -12.80 -0.77 -12.90
C ASN A 87 -13.14 -0.99 -11.41
N GLN A 88 -12.84 -2.16 -10.84
CA GLN A 88 -12.87 -2.38 -9.39
C GLN A 88 -11.91 -1.44 -8.65
N ASP A 89 -10.66 -1.36 -9.11
CA ASP A 89 -9.64 -0.49 -8.49
C ASP A 89 -10.04 0.98 -8.57
N LYS A 90 -10.59 1.40 -9.72
CA LYS A 90 -11.10 2.75 -9.93
C LYS A 90 -12.25 3.08 -8.98
N GLN A 91 -13.20 2.16 -8.80
CA GLN A 91 -14.31 2.37 -7.86
C GLN A 91 -13.81 2.46 -6.42
N LEU A 92 -12.93 1.55 -5.99
CA LEU A 92 -12.37 1.56 -4.63
C LEU A 92 -11.53 2.81 -4.34
N LEU A 93 -10.74 3.28 -5.32
CA LEU A 93 -10.01 4.55 -5.21
C LEU A 93 -10.96 5.74 -5.06
N GLU A 94 -12.08 5.74 -5.79
CA GLU A 94 -13.05 6.81 -5.73
C GLU A 94 -13.77 6.87 -4.37
N GLU A 95 -14.18 5.72 -3.82
CA GLU A 95 -14.73 5.67 -2.45
C GLU A 95 -13.73 6.17 -1.41
N LEU A 96 -12.47 5.74 -1.52
CA LEU A 96 -11.40 6.20 -0.65
C LEU A 96 -11.21 7.73 -0.74
N ARG A 97 -11.19 8.27 -1.96
CA ARG A 97 -11.04 9.71 -2.22
C ARG A 97 -12.20 10.49 -1.61
N GLN A 98 -13.44 10.09 -1.89
CA GLN A 98 -14.63 10.76 -1.37
C GLN A 98 -14.69 10.72 0.15
N ALA A 99 -14.36 9.57 0.74
CA ALA A 99 -14.27 9.37 2.19
C ALA A 99 -13.23 10.32 2.84
N LEU A 100 -12.03 10.43 2.25
CA LEU A 100 -11.00 11.35 2.74
C LEU A 100 -11.39 12.82 2.58
N VAL A 101 -12.04 13.19 1.47
CA VAL A 101 -12.56 14.55 1.27
C VAL A 101 -13.64 14.88 2.29
N ALA A 102 -14.56 13.95 2.57
CA ALA A 102 -15.59 14.13 3.58
C ALA A 102 -14.98 14.34 4.98
N ILE A 103 -13.92 13.61 5.34
CA ILE A 103 -13.17 13.85 6.58
C ILE A 103 -12.55 15.25 6.59
N ALA A 104 -11.91 15.66 5.49
CA ALA A 104 -11.20 16.94 5.38
C ALA A 104 -12.13 18.16 5.44
N THR A 105 -13.41 18.03 5.08
CA THR A 105 -14.37 19.14 5.04
C THR A 105 -15.35 19.17 6.21
N LYS A 106 -15.37 18.14 7.07
CA LYS A 106 -16.38 17.97 8.13
C LYS A 106 -16.41 19.07 9.19
N LYS A 107 -15.25 19.59 9.61
CA LYS A 107 -15.15 20.60 10.69
C LYS A 107 -14.96 22.01 10.13
N GLU A 108 -14.05 22.16 9.18
CA GLU A 108 -13.76 23.40 8.47
C GLU A 108 -13.25 23.02 7.09
N SER A 109 -13.77 23.66 6.04
CA SER A 109 -13.40 23.29 4.67
C SER A 109 -11.93 23.63 4.39
N ASN A 110 -11.08 22.59 4.37
CA ASN A 110 -9.68 22.74 4.05
C ASN A 110 -9.43 22.45 2.56
N SER A 111 -9.68 23.47 1.72
CA SER A 111 -9.55 23.36 0.26
C SER A 111 -8.17 22.85 -0.18
N LYS A 112 -7.09 23.27 0.49
CA LYS A 112 -5.74 22.80 0.19
C LYS A 112 -5.57 21.30 0.41
N VAL A 113 -6.10 20.76 1.50
CA VAL A 113 -6.05 19.31 1.78
C VAL A 113 -6.89 18.54 0.77
N VAL A 114 -8.07 19.06 0.41
CA VAL A 114 -8.93 18.46 -0.62
C VAL A 114 -8.22 18.42 -1.98
N ASP A 115 -7.56 19.50 -2.39
CA ASP A 115 -6.78 19.54 -3.64
C ASP A 115 -5.63 18.51 -3.64
N VAL A 116 -4.96 18.35 -2.50
CA VAL A 116 -3.91 17.31 -2.35
C VAL A 116 -4.52 15.91 -2.46
N ILE A 117 -5.66 15.63 -1.82
CA ILE A 117 -6.33 14.33 -1.91
C ILE A 117 -6.73 14.03 -3.36
N ASN A 118 -7.33 14.99 -4.06
CA ASN A 118 -7.77 14.85 -5.45
C ASN A 118 -6.58 14.63 -6.40
N SER A 119 -5.55 15.48 -6.31
CA SER A 119 -4.35 15.33 -7.15
C SER A 119 -3.59 14.02 -6.86
N THR A 120 -3.60 13.54 -5.62
CA THR A 120 -3.04 12.22 -5.28
C THR A 120 -3.86 11.10 -5.92
N ALA A 121 -5.19 11.15 -5.87
CA ALA A 121 -6.05 10.17 -6.52
C ALA A 121 -5.84 10.13 -8.05
N GLU A 122 -5.71 11.31 -8.68
CA GLU A 122 -5.36 11.40 -10.11
C GLU A 122 -3.98 10.79 -10.40
N ALA A 123 -3.00 11.01 -9.53
CA ALA A 123 -1.67 10.43 -9.68
C ALA A 123 -1.73 8.89 -9.57
N VAL A 124 -2.48 8.34 -8.62
CA VAL A 124 -2.72 6.88 -8.51
C VAL A 124 -3.32 6.35 -9.81
N LEU A 125 -4.35 7.00 -10.35
CA LEU A 125 -4.98 6.57 -11.60
C LEU A 125 -3.99 6.59 -12.79
N LYS A 126 -3.11 7.60 -12.87
CA LYS A 126 -2.05 7.69 -13.90
C LYS A 126 -1.03 6.55 -13.81
N THR A 127 -0.81 5.98 -12.62
CA THR A 127 0.03 4.77 -12.46
C THR A 127 -0.64 3.50 -12.99
N HIS A 128 -1.91 3.55 -13.40
CA HIS A 128 -2.69 2.36 -13.75
C HIS A 128 -2.72 1.31 -12.62
N PHE A 129 -2.70 1.78 -11.37
CA PHE A 129 -2.64 0.95 -10.16
C PHE A 129 -1.40 0.04 -10.08
N GLU A 130 -0.33 0.43 -10.76
CA GLU A 130 0.96 -0.26 -10.71
C GLU A 130 2.08 0.71 -10.37
N LEU A 131 2.77 0.47 -9.26
CA LEU A 131 3.90 1.28 -8.83
C LEU A 131 5.08 0.40 -8.46
N GLU A 132 6.16 0.51 -9.25
CA GLU A 132 7.44 -0.07 -8.94
C GLU A 132 8.40 1.02 -8.42
N THR A 133 9.03 0.75 -7.28
CA THR A 133 9.91 1.69 -6.59
C THR A 133 11.26 1.04 -6.28
N PRO A 134 12.39 1.61 -6.75
CA PRO A 134 13.71 1.11 -6.41
C PRO A 134 14.06 1.41 -4.94
N ILE A 135 14.57 0.40 -4.24
CA ILE A 135 14.94 0.48 -2.83
C ILE A 135 16.45 0.62 -2.70
N LYS A 136 16.94 1.82 -2.99
CA LYS A 136 18.39 2.15 -3.03
C LYS A 136 19.17 1.74 -1.79
N LYS A 137 18.55 1.78 -0.60
CA LYS A 137 19.20 1.36 0.65
C LYS A 137 19.55 -0.14 0.69
N LEU A 138 18.77 -0.97 -0.02
CA LEU A 138 18.93 -2.42 -0.11
C LEU A 138 19.72 -2.83 -1.35
N SER A 139 19.72 -2.04 -2.42
CA SER A 139 20.59 -2.28 -3.58
C SER A 139 22.07 -2.16 -3.19
N LYS A 140 22.91 -3.12 -3.63
CA LYS A 140 24.34 -3.17 -3.32
C LYS A 140 25.18 -3.59 -4.52
N SER A 141 26.43 -3.14 -4.55
CA SER A 141 27.46 -3.62 -5.47
C SER A 141 28.62 -4.20 -4.67
N SER A 142 29.15 -5.33 -5.11
CA SER A 142 30.37 -5.91 -4.54
C SER A 142 31.56 -4.98 -4.76
N LYS A 143 32.60 -5.10 -3.92
CA LYS A 143 33.80 -4.24 -4.00
C LYS A 143 34.49 -4.32 -5.37
N ASN A 144 34.56 -5.52 -5.94
CA ASN A 144 35.11 -5.78 -7.27
C ASN A 144 34.13 -5.43 -8.41
N LYS A 145 32.94 -4.92 -8.10
CA LYS A 145 31.84 -4.58 -9.04
C LYS A 145 31.35 -5.75 -9.91
N LYS A 146 31.75 -6.98 -9.60
CA LYS A 146 31.33 -8.19 -10.31
C LYS A 146 29.83 -8.46 -10.11
N HIS A 147 29.34 -8.19 -8.90
CA HIS A 147 27.95 -8.40 -8.53
C HIS A 147 27.29 -7.06 -8.23
N LYS A 148 26.14 -6.81 -8.84
CA LYS A 148 25.32 -5.64 -8.52
C LYS A 148 23.87 -6.06 -8.43
N ILE A 149 23.34 -5.98 -7.23
CA ILE A 149 21.97 -6.35 -6.90
C ILE A 149 21.15 -5.09 -6.74
N ASN A 150 20.09 -4.96 -7.53
CA ASN A 150 19.08 -3.92 -7.38
C ASN A 150 17.84 -4.52 -6.73
N VAL A 151 17.24 -3.81 -5.78
CA VAL A 151 16.02 -4.23 -5.09
C VAL A 151 14.88 -3.28 -5.43
N TYR A 152 13.70 -3.85 -5.62
CA TYR A 152 12.50 -3.12 -5.98
C TYR A 152 11.32 -3.59 -5.13
N ARG A 153 10.42 -2.66 -4.84
CA ARG A 153 9.07 -2.93 -4.31
C ARG A 153 8.09 -2.63 -5.43
N ILE A 154 7.20 -3.57 -5.72
CA ILE A 154 6.12 -3.41 -6.70
C ILE A 154 4.76 -3.55 -5.99
N LEU A 155 3.84 -2.65 -6.32
CA LEU A 155 2.47 -2.62 -5.83
C LEU A 155 1.54 -2.74 -7.02
N ASN A 156 0.72 -3.79 -7.10
CA ASN A 156 -0.34 -3.94 -8.09
C ASN A 156 -1.34 -5.04 -7.68
N ALA A 157 -2.43 -5.18 -8.43
CA ALA A 157 -3.48 -6.16 -8.13
C ALA A 157 -3.02 -7.63 -8.22
N ALA A 158 -2.00 -7.94 -9.04
CA ALA A 158 -1.54 -9.31 -9.25
C ALA A 158 -0.73 -9.86 -8.07
N VAL A 159 0.07 -9.01 -7.42
CA VAL A 159 0.96 -9.43 -6.33
C VAL A 159 0.62 -8.81 -4.98
N GLY A 160 -0.30 -7.84 -4.94
CA GLY A 160 -0.57 -6.97 -3.81
C GLY A 160 0.63 -6.05 -3.55
N GLU A 161 1.54 -6.52 -2.70
CA GLU A 161 2.85 -5.96 -2.45
C GLU A 161 3.92 -7.05 -2.63
N GLY A 162 4.77 -6.87 -3.63
CA GLY A 162 5.89 -7.76 -3.92
C GLY A 162 7.23 -7.06 -3.73
N TRP A 163 8.21 -7.80 -3.21
CA TRP A 163 9.61 -7.37 -3.14
C TRP A 163 10.47 -8.34 -3.92
N TYR A 164 11.34 -7.82 -4.76
CA TYR A 164 12.24 -8.65 -5.55
C TYR A 164 13.60 -7.99 -5.72
N CYS A 165 14.59 -8.82 -6.03
CA CYS A 165 15.89 -8.35 -6.44
C CYS A 165 16.25 -8.86 -7.84
N GLU A 166 17.10 -8.09 -8.51
CA GLU A 166 17.67 -8.42 -9.80
C GLU A 166 19.18 -8.24 -9.73
N GLU A 167 19.91 -9.24 -10.22
CA GLU A 167 21.33 -9.07 -10.50
C GLU A 167 21.51 -8.43 -11.87
N GLN A 168 22.27 -7.34 -11.91
CA GLN A 168 22.62 -6.67 -13.16
C GLN A 168 23.62 -7.54 -13.92
N SER A 169 23.10 -8.37 -14.81
CA SER A 169 23.85 -9.20 -15.76
C SER A 169 23.27 -9.06 -17.17
N GLU A 170 23.81 -9.77 -18.16
CA GLU A 170 23.23 -9.81 -19.52
C GLU A 170 21.80 -10.40 -19.53
N ILE A 171 21.49 -11.25 -18.54
CA ILE A 171 20.15 -11.82 -18.33
C ILE A 171 19.65 -11.36 -16.96
N THR A 172 18.75 -10.38 -16.96
CA THR A 172 18.13 -9.90 -15.73
C THR A 172 17.12 -10.92 -15.23
N ASN A 173 17.48 -11.67 -14.18
CA ASN A 173 16.57 -12.58 -13.51
C ASN A 173 15.92 -11.93 -12.30
N LYS A 174 14.58 -11.87 -12.31
CA LYS A 174 13.77 -11.40 -11.21
C LYS A 174 13.65 -12.49 -10.14
N ILE A 175 14.15 -12.23 -8.94
CA ILE A 175 14.06 -13.15 -7.80
C ILE A 175 13.15 -12.53 -6.74
N TRP A 176 11.99 -13.15 -6.52
CA TRP A 176 11.07 -12.74 -5.46
C TRP A 176 11.65 -13.05 -4.07
N MET A 177 11.54 -12.08 -3.18
CA MET A 177 12.10 -12.15 -1.83
C MET A 177 11.15 -12.77 -0.80
N HIS A 178 9.92 -13.08 -1.20
CA HIS A 178 8.91 -13.75 -0.40
C HIS A 178 7.82 -14.35 -1.30
N GLU A 179 6.98 -15.20 -0.71
CA GLU A 179 5.80 -15.75 -1.37
C GLU A 179 4.79 -14.66 -1.74
N LEU A 180 4.16 -14.83 -2.89
CA LEU A 180 3.14 -13.95 -3.44
C LEU A 180 1.77 -14.66 -3.48
N PRO A 181 0.66 -13.91 -3.39
CA PRO A 181 0.58 -12.46 -3.18
C PRO A 181 0.88 -12.04 -1.74
N GLY A 182 1.36 -10.81 -1.55
CA GLY A 182 1.63 -10.21 -0.25
C GLY A 182 0.69 -9.05 0.05
N PHE A 183 0.13 -8.99 1.26
CA PHE A 183 -0.79 -7.90 1.69
C PHE A 183 -0.34 -7.23 2.99
N ILE A 184 0.97 -7.26 3.24
CA ILE A 184 1.60 -6.72 4.45
C ILE A 184 2.80 -5.89 4.01
N ASP A 185 2.94 -4.70 4.59
CA ASP A 185 4.14 -3.90 4.41
C ASP A 185 5.35 -4.62 5.05
N ARG A 186 6.31 -5.02 4.21
CA ARG A 186 7.52 -5.74 4.62
C ARG A 186 8.73 -4.84 4.81
N SER A 187 8.56 -3.52 4.82
CA SER A 187 9.67 -2.55 4.92
C SER A 187 10.56 -2.72 6.16
N ASP A 188 10.01 -3.22 7.28
CA ASP A 188 10.76 -3.54 8.50
C ASP A 188 11.35 -4.96 8.53
N LEU A 189 10.79 -5.87 7.72
CA LEU A 189 11.38 -7.18 7.46
C LEU A 189 12.61 -7.05 6.55
N PHE A 190 12.55 -6.20 5.53
CA PHE A 190 13.64 -5.91 4.60
C PHE A 190 14.34 -4.59 4.97
N LYS A 191 15.06 -4.61 6.11
CA LYS A 191 15.55 -3.38 6.73
C LYS A 191 16.85 -2.87 6.12
N SER A 192 17.84 -3.74 6.02
CA SER A 192 19.20 -3.45 5.55
C SER A 192 19.72 -4.60 4.68
N ALA A 193 20.77 -4.35 3.90
CA ALA A 193 21.39 -5.36 3.06
C ALA A 193 22.92 -5.29 3.13
N GLU A 194 23.56 -6.43 2.92
CA GLU A 194 25.00 -6.59 2.82
C GLU A 194 25.33 -7.41 1.56
N ILE A 195 26.49 -7.14 0.98
CA ILE A 195 27.02 -7.94 -0.12
C ILE A 195 28.48 -8.22 0.16
N ASN A 196 28.88 -9.47 -0.01
CA ASN A 196 30.26 -9.91 0.07
C ASN A 196 30.63 -10.63 -1.25
N GLU A 197 31.74 -11.37 -1.25
CA GLU A 197 32.23 -12.05 -2.46
C GLU A 197 31.42 -13.29 -2.83
N THR A 198 30.67 -13.87 -1.89
CA THR A 198 29.97 -15.15 -2.06
C THR A 198 28.44 -15.01 -2.00
N SER A 199 27.92 -13.91 -1.48
CA SER A 199 26.49 -13.74 -1.22
C SER A 199 26.04 -12.29 -1.10
N TYR A 200 24.76 -12.11 -1.39
CA TYR A 200 23.95 -10.94 -1.05
C TYR A 200 22.92 -11.33 0.01
N GLN A 201 22.84 -10.58 1.10
CA GLN A 201 21.97 -10.87 2.24
C GLN A 201 21.13 -9.66 2.63
N ILE A 202 19.85 -9.89 2.94
CA ILE A 202 18.96 -8.89 3.53
C ILE A 202 18.66 -9.28 4.97
N LYS A 203 18.74 -8.27 5.85
CA LYS A 203 18.52 -8.39 7.29
C LYS A 203 17.28 -7.62 7.72
N ASN A 204 16.57 -8.16 8.69
CA ASN A 204 15.46 -7.47 9.36
C ASN A 204 15.95 -6.44 10.37
N ARG A 205 15.02 -5.74 11.03
CA ARG A 205 15.34 -4.73 12.05
C ARG A 205 16.18 -5.25 13.23
N MET A 206 16.17 -6.55 13.50
CA MET A 206 16.97 -7.19 14.54
C MET A 206 18.35 -7.67 14.04
N GLY A 207 18.70 -7.39 12.79
CA GLY A 207 19.95 -7.84 12.17
C GLY A 207 19.96 -9.32 11.75
N LYS A 208 18.82 -10.02 11.82
CA LYS A 208 18.71 -11.41 11.37
C LYS A 208 18.56 -11.46 9.85
N VAL A 209 19.32 -12.35 9.19
CA VAL A 209 19.17 -12.62 7.76
C VAL A 209 17.79 -13.23 7.49
N VAL A 210 17.05 -12.67 6.54
CA VAL A 210 15.70 -13.10 6.15
C VAL A 210 15.57 -13.43 4.67
N PHE A 211 16.59 -13.09 3.87
CA PHE A 211 16.68 -13.43 2.46
C PHE A 211 18.15 -13.42 2.05
N GLU A 212 18.54 -14.35 1.19
CA GLU A 212 19.92 -14.53 0.72
C GLU A 212 19.95 -15.05 -0.71
N VAL A 213 20.91 -14.54 -1.50
CA VAL A 213 21.26 -15.04 -2.83
C VAL A 213 22.76 -15.30 -2.83
N SER A 214 23.18 -16.51 -3.21
CA SER A 214 24.58 -16.89 -3.35
C SER A 214 25.06 -16.74 -4.79
N PHE A 215 26.36 -16.49 -4.97
CA PHE A 215 27.03 -16.32 -6.27
C PHE A 215 27.98 -17.47 -6.60
#